data_AF-A0A0B4DPL6-F1
#
_entry.id   AF-A0A0B4DPL6-F1
#
_cell.length_a   1.000
_cell.length_b   1.000
_cell.length_c   1.000
_cell.angle_alpha   90.00
_cell.angle_beta   90.00
_cell.angle_gamma   90.00
#
_symmetry.space_group_name_H-M   'P 1'
#
loop_
_entity.id
_entity.type
_entity.pdbx_description
1 polymer ?
#
loop_
_entity_poly.entity_id
_entity_poly.type
_entity_poly.pdbx_seq_one_letter_code
_entity_poly.pdbx_strand_id
1 'polypeptide(L)' 'MAGQTGDDAIVQHYEQLGGASFLGTPVGSAYDIAGGRAQDYTGGTIYWSPGTGAHEVHGAIRG' A
#
# COMPACT_ATOMS: atom_id res chain seq x y z
N MET A 1 2.11 0.76 23.32
CA MET A 1 1.90 -0.16 22.19
C MET A 1 2.05 0.68 20.95
N ALA A 2 3.22 0.64 20.32
CA ALA A 2 3.50 1.47 19.14
C ALA A 2 2.51 1.06 18.05
N GLY A 3 1.53 1.92 17.78
CA GLY A 3 0.57 1.68 16.70
C GLY A 3 1.35 1.49 15.41
N GLN A 4 1.04 0.44 14.67
CA GLN A 4 1.61 0.18 13.35
C GLN A 4 1.56 1.50 12.56
N THR A 5 2.73 1.99 12.15
CA THR A 5 2.82 3.18 11.32
C THR A 5 2.15 2.88 9.98
N GLY A 6 1.68 3.91 9.25
CA GLY A 6 0.95 3.67 8.00
C GLY A 6 1.75 2.84 6.98
N ASP A 7 3.07 2.92 7.04
CA ASP A 7 4.02 2.08 6.30
C ASP A 7 4.01 0.61 6.74
N ASP A 8 3.99 0.29 8.03
CA ASP A 8 3.86 -1.09 8.51
C ASP A 8 2.57 -1.73 7.97
N ALA A 9 1.45 -1.01 8.03
CA ALA A 9 0.18 -1.51 7.52
C ALA A 9 0.18 -1.71 6.00
N ILE A 10 0.85 -0.84 5.25
CA ILE A 10 1.07 -0.99 3.81
C ILE A 10 1.91 -2.25 3.53
N VAL A 11 3.01 -2.46 4.25
CA VAL A 11 3.89 -3.63 4.08
C VAL A 11 3.15 -4.92 4.41
N GLN A 12 2.45 -4.97 5.55
CA GLN A 12 1.65 -6.12 5.93
C GLN A 12 0.60 -6.49 4.88
N HIS A 13 -0.09 -5.49 4.33
CA HIS A 13 -1.08 -5.70 3.27
C HIS A 13 -0.43 -6.18 1.96
N TYR A 14 0.70 -5.59 1.58
CA TYR A 14 1.48 -6.04 0.43
C TYR A 14 1.89 -7.51 0.54
N GLU A 15 2.35 -7.95 1.72
CA GLU A 15 2.70 -9.35 1.96
C GLU A 15 1.49 -10.29 1.89
N GLN A 16 0.34 -9.87 2.44
CA GLN A 16 -0.92 -10.64 2.38
C GLN A 16 -1.41 -10.88 0.94
N LEU A 17 -1.16 -9.91 0.06
CA LEU A 17 -1.53 -10.01 -1.35
C LEU A 17 -0.58 -10.88 -2.18
N GLY A 18 0.53 -11.36 -1.60
CA GLY A 18 1.55 -12.14 -2.32
C GLY A 18 2.73 -11.29 -2.82
N GLY A 19 2.84 -10.05 -2.34
CA GLY A 19 3.98 -9.17 -2.56
C GLY A 19 4.28 -8.94 -4.04
N ALA A 20 5.54 -9.18 -4.42
CA ALA A 20 6.05 -8.87 -5.76
C ALA A 20 5.35 -9.69 -6.86
N SER A 21 4.79 -10.85 -6.52
CA SER A 21 4.07 -11.68 -7.49
C SER A 21 2.71 -11.08 -7.88
N PHE A 22 2.15 -10.19 -7.06
CA PHE A 22 0.83 -9.60 -7.26
C PHE A 22 0.90 -8.12 -7.63
N LEU A 23 1.56 -7.31 -6.81
CA LEU A 23 1.73 -5.86 -7.04
C LEU A 23 3.06 -5.49 -7.68
N GLY A 24 4.00 -6.44 -7.79
CA GLY A 24 5.35 -6.16 -8.27
C GLY A 24 6.17 -5.38 -7.25
N THR A 25 7.26 -4.77 -7.70
CA THR A 25 8.22 -4.11 -6.80
C THR A 25 7.73 -2.72 -6.39
N PRO A 26 8.07 -2.25 -5.18
CA PRO A 26 7.76 -0.89 -4.74
C PRO A 26 8.44 0.15 -5.64
N VAL A 27 7.68 1.18 -6.03
CA VAL A 27 8.14 2.33 -6.80
C VAL A 27 8.42 3.45 -5.81
N GLY A 28 9.59 3.38 -5.17
CA GLY A 28 9.99 4.29 -4.12
C GLY A 28 9.41 3.95 -2.74
N SER A 29 9.53 4.91 -1.82
CA SER A 29 9.08 4.77 -0.44
C SER A 29 7.65 5.28 -0.25
N ALA A 30 6.94 4.74 0.74
CA ALA A 30 5.64 5.26 1.14
C ALA A 30 5.69 6.76 1.46
N TYR A 31 4.71 7.51 0.97
CA TYR A 31 4.59 8.95 1.13
C TYR A 31 3.28 9.32 1.83
N ASP A 32 3.24 10.51 2.42
CA ASP A 32 2.06 11.03 3.10
C ASP A 32 1.00 11.49 2.09
N ILE A 33 -0.26 11.16 2.38
CA ILE A 33 -1.43 11.63 1.63
C ILE A 33 -2.42 12.28 2.60
N ALA A 34 -3.43 12.95 2.06
CA ALA A 34 -4.50 13.55 2.87
C ALA A 34 -5.19 12.47 3.73
N GLY A 35 -4.89 12.45 5.02
CA GLY A 35 -5.49 11.53 5.99
C GLY A 35 -4.85 10.14 6.06
N GLY A 36 -3.64 9.94 5.51
CA GLY A 36 -3.04 8.61 5.49
C GLY A 36 -1.64 8.53 4.85
N ARG A 37 -1.27 7.32 4.43
CA ARG A 37 -0.05 7.06 3.64
C ARG A 37 -0.40 6.29 2.37
N ALA A 38 0.43 6.41 1.36
CA ALA A 38 0.34 5.58 0.16
C ALA A 38 1.73 5.09 -0.27
N GLN A 39 1.77 3.95 -0.94
CA GLN A 39 2.98 3.45 -1.60
C GLN A 39 2.63 2.93 -2.98
N ASP A 40 3.36 3.41 -3.98
CA ASP A 40 3.26 2.93 -5.34
C ASP A 40 4.07 1.65 -5.53
N TYR A 41 3.55 0.76 -6.36
CA TYR A 41 4.17 -0.48 -6.81
C TYR A 41 4.03 -0.58 -8.34
N THR A 42 4.87 -1.38 -8.98
CA THR A 42 4.86 -1.49 -10.44
C THR A 42 3.53 -1.98 -11.02
N GLY A 43 2.72 -2.70 -10.24
CA GLY A 43 1.42 -3.25 -10.62
C GLY A 43 0.21 -2.57 -9.97
N GLY A 44 0.40 -1.54 -9.13
CA GLY A 44 -0.69 -0.88 -8.40
C GLY A 44 -0.20 0.06 -7.30
N THR A 45 -1.11 0.57 -6.49
CA THR A 45 -0.78 1.46 -5.35
C THR A 45 -1.53 0.96 -4.11
N ILE A 46 -0.87 0.91 -2.96
CA ILE A 46 -1.55 0.63 -1.68
C ILE A 46 -1.75 1.95 -0.94
N TYR A 47 -2.98 2.18 -0.49
CA TYR A 47 -3.40 3.33 0.30
C TYR A 47 -3.74 2.87 1.70
N TRP A 48 -3.29 3.61 2.70
CA TRP A 48 -3.61 3.35 4.10
C TRP A 48 -4.20 4.59 4.75
N SER A 49 -5.22 4.40 5.58
CA SER A 49 -5.72 5.42 6.50
C SER A 49 -6.01 4.80 7.88
N PRO A 50 -5.93 5.58 8.98
CA PRO A 50 -6.20 5.06 10.31
C PRO A 50 -7.67 4.63 10.51
N GLY A 51 -8.60 5.13 9.70
CA GLY A 51 -10.03 4.79 9.81
C GLY A 51 -10.43 3.53 9.03
N THR A 52 -9.69 3.18 7.97
CA THR A 52 -10.07 2.09 7.06
C THR A 52 -9.03 0.97 6.96
N GLY A 53 -7.80 1.19 7.41
CA GLY A 53 -6.67 0.28 7.17
C GLY A 53 -6.08 0.44 5.76
N ALA A 54 -5.29 -0.55 5.35
CA ALA A 54 -4.62 -0.59 4.06
C ALA A 54 -5.52 -1.24 2.99
N HIS A 55 -5.53 -0.65 1.80
CA HIS A 55 -6.32 -1.06 0.63
C HIS A 55 -5.47 -0.93 -0.61
N GLU A 56 -5.41 -1.97 -1.43
CA GLU A 56 -4.71 -1.96 -2.70
C GLU A 56 -5.61 -1.53 -3.85
N VAL A 57 -5.03 -0.83 -4.81
CA VAL A 57 -5.65 -0.51 -6.09
C VAL A 57 -4.73 -1.03 -7.19
N HIS A 58 -5.17 -2.06 -7.91
CA HIS A 58 -4.41 -2.72 -8.98
C HIS A 58 -5.31 -3.09 -10.17
N GLY A 59 -4.71 -3.44 -11.31
CA GLY A 59 -5.42 -3.93 -12.49
C GLY A 59 -5.86 -2.85 -13.51
N ALA A 60 -6.80 -3.22 -14.39
CA ALA A 60 -7.20 -2.48 -15.59
C ALA A 60 -8.02 -1.20 -15.36
N ILE A 61 -8.09 -0.66 -14.14
CA ILE A 61 -8.68 0.69 -13.91
C ILE A 61 -7.78 1.80 -14.50
N ARG A 62 -6.60 1.43 -14.99
CA ARG A 62 -5.72 2.24 -15.85
C ARG A 62 -5.66 1.76 -17.33
N GLY A 63 -6.64 0.98 -17.78
CA GLY A 63 -6.80 0.53 -19.18
C GLY A 63 -7.91 1.26 -19.90
#